data_AF-A0A1Q9XYS2-F1
#
_entry.id   AF-A0A1Q9XYS2-F1
#
_cell.length_a   1.000
_cell.length_b   1.000
_cell.length_c   1.000
_cell.angle_alpha   90.00
_cell.angle_beta   90.00
_cell.angle_gamma   90.00
#
_symmetry.space_group_name_H-M   'P 1'
#
loop_
_entity.id
_entity.type
_entity.pdbx_description
1 polymer ?
#
loop_
_entity_poly.entity_id
_entity_poly.type
_entity_poly.pdbx_seq_one_letter_code
_entity_poly.pdbx_strand_id
1 'polypeptide(L)'
;MKRIIATASLAICMSANADLFDDAAKGISDYVMKPMADSLNKRVQRSLAEGSGPMAKGARANLKQQELAEKEANRGVRRSVKDCMKPGNVIDDDVQECVQGYREKTW
;
A
#
# COMPACT_ATOMS: atom_id res chain seq x y z
N MET A 1 -16.36 -60.37 -6.00
CA MET A 1 -15.16 -59.74 -5.42
C MET A 1 -14.85 -58.45 -6.19
N LYS A 2 -14.29 -57.44 -5.50
CA LYS A 2 -13.73 -56.14 -5.97
C LYS A 2 -14.59 -54.89 -5.67
N ARG A 3 -14.71 -54.62 -4.36
CA ARG A 3 -14.92 -53.28 -3.78
C ARG A 3 -13.57 -52.70 -3.36
N ILE A 4 -12.67 -52.44 -4.29
CA ILE A 4 -11.44 -51.67 -4.09
C ILE A 4 -11.17 -51.19 -5.52
N ILE A 5 -11.30 -49.91 -5.87
CA ILE A 5 -10.25 -48.91 -5.77
C ILE A 5 -10.94 -47.60 -6.22
N ALA A 6 -11.30 -46.72 -5.28
CA ALA A 6 -11.80 -45.37 -5.59
C ALA A 6 -11.08 -44.33 -4.71
N THR A 7 -9.78 -44.55 -4.47
CA THR A 7 -8.95 -43.71 -3.61
C THR A 7 -7.70 -43.16 -4.32
N ALA A 8 -7.61 -43.28 -5.65
CA ALA A 8 -6.41 -42.89 -6.42
C ALA A 8 -6.66 -41.73 -7.41
N SER A 9 -7.73 -40.97 -7.27
CA SER A 9 -8.06 -39.86 -8.19
C SER A 9 -7.68 -38.46 -7.68
N LEU A 10 -7.01 -38.33 -6.52
CA LEU A 10 -6.61 -37.00 -6.00
C LEU A 10 -5.20 -36.54 -6.42
N ALA A 11 -4.50 -37.29 -7.28
CA ALA A 11 -3.09 -37.01 -7.61
C ALA A 11 -2.83 -36.60 -9.08
N ILE A 12 -3.85 -36.48 -9.94
CA ILE A 12 -3.66 -36.20 -11.39
C ILE A 12 -4.24 -34.83 -11.80
N CYS A 13 -4.02 -33.79 -10.99
CA CYS A 13 -4.42 -32.41 -11.35
C CYS A 13 -3.26 -31.38 -11.27
N MET A 14 -2.00 -31.81 -11.24
CA MET A 14 -0.86 -30.88 -11.18
C MET A 14 -0.38 -30.37 -12.54
N SER A 15 -0.69 -31.03 -13.66
CA SER A 15 -0.15 -30.66 -14.97
C SER A 15 -1.05 -29.74 -15.81
N ALA A 16 -2.22 -29.33 -15.30
CA ALA A 16 -3.16 -28.46 -16.02
C ALA A 16 -3.20 -27.00 -15.49
N ASN A 17 -2.30 -26.64 -14.58
CA ASN A 17 -2.49 -25.50 -13.69
C ASN A 17 -1.25 -24.60 -13.58
N ALA A 18 -0.40 -24.50 -14.62
CA ALA A 18 0.72 -23.55 -14.62
C ALA A 18 0.23 -22.12 -14.30
N ASP A 19 -0.89 -21.71 -14.88
CA ASP A 19 -1.53 -20.42 -14.59
C ASP A 19 -2.03 -20.31 -13.14
N LEU A 20 -2.51 -21.41 -12.54
CA LEU A 20 -2.93 -21.43 -11.13
C LEU A 20 -1.73 -21.35 -10.18
N PHE A 21 -0.61 -22.00 -10.50
CA PHE A 21 0.63 -21.88 -9.74
C PHE A 21 1.24 -20.49 -9.89
N ASP A 22 1.18 -19.90 -11.09
CA ASP A 22 1.64 -18.53 -11.34
C ASP A 22 0.76 -17.50 -10.63
N ASP A 23 -0.56 -17.66 -10.62
CA ASP A 23 -1.47 -16.77 -9.90
C ASP A 23 -1.38 -16.95 -8.38
N ALA A 24 -1.17 -18.18 -7.91
CA ALA A 24 -0.84 -18.44 -6.50
C ALA A 24 0.51 -17.81 -6.12
N ALA A 25 1.53 -17.91 -6.98
CA ALA A 25 2.83 -17.29 -6.76
C ALA A 25 2.75 -15.76 -6.78
N LYS A 26 1.98 -15.17 -7.72
CA LYS A 26 1.69 -13.73 -7.74
C LYS A 26 0.92 -13.30 -6.50
N GLY A 27 -0.09 -14.06 -6.08
CA GLY A 27 -0.83 -13.81 -4.85
C GLY A 27 0.07 -13.79 -3.62
N ILE A 28 0.94 -14.79 -3.47
CA ILE A 28 1.92 -14.81 -2.38
C ILE A 28 2.92 -13.65 -2.49
N SER A 29 3.40 -13.35 -3.70
CA SER A 29 4.33 -12.25 -3.94
C SER A 29 3.73 -10.89 -3.57
N ASP A 30 2.53 -10.58 -4.07
CA ASP A 30 1.90 -9.27 -3.90
C ASP A 30 1.37 -9.05 -2.48
N TYR A 31 0.80 -10.08 -1.85
CA TYR A 31 0.22 -9.94 -0.51
C TYR A 31 1.20 -10.16 0.64
N VAL A 32 2.26 -10.96 0.43
CA VAL A 32 3.19 -11.32 1.52
C VAL A 32 4.57 -10.70 1.29
N MET A 33 5.16 -10.92 0.12
CA MET A 33 6.56 -10.54 -0.11
C MET A 33 6.73 -9.04 -0.37
N LYS A 34 5.85 -8.44 -1.16
CA LYS A 34 5.90 -7.01 -1.51
C LYS A 34 5.80 -6.08 -0.30
N PRO A 35 4.80 -6.19 0.60
CA PRO A 35 4.74 -5.34 1.78
C PRO A 35 5.94 -5.55 2.72
N MET A 36 6.45 -6.79 2.79
CA MET A 36 7.65 -7.09 3.56
C MET A 36 8.88 -6.40 2.96
N ALA A 37 9.09 -6.51 1.65
CA ALA A 37 10.19 -5.87 0.93
C ALA A 37 10.13 -4.34 1.04
N ASP A 38 8.95 -3.74 0.91
CA ASP A 38 8.75 -2.31 1.08
C ASP A 38 9.09 -1.85 2.51
N SER A 39 8.68 -2.64 3.52
CA SER A 39 9.00 -2.33 4.92
C SER A 39 10.51 -2.39 5.20
N LEU A 40 11.22 -3.35 4.59
CA LEU A 40 12.67 -3.48 4.71
C LEU A 40 13.38 -2.34 3.99
N ASN A 41 12.95 -2.02 2.76
CA ASN A 41 13.48 -0.90 1.98
C ASN A 41 13.30 0.43 2.73
N LYS A 42 12.13 0.68 3.33
CA LYS A 42 11.86 1.89 4.14
C LYS A 42 12.78 1.97 5.36
N ARG A 43 13.07 0.85 6.03
CA ARG A 43 14.02 0.80 7.16
C ARG A 43 15.45 1.11 6.71
N VAL A 44 15.90 0.49 5.62
CA VAL A 44 17.23 0.73 5.05
C VAL A 44 17.37 2.20 4.66
N GLN A 45 16.38 2.77 3.98
CA GLN A 45 16.41 4.18 3.60
C GLN A 45 16.41 5.12 4.81
N ARG A 46 15.66 4.82 5.88
CA ARG A 46 15.72 5.61 7.12
C ARG A 46 17.11 5.59 7.74
N SER A 47 17.72 4.42 7.83
CA SER A 47 19.10 4.29 8.32
C SER A 47 20.09 5.07 7.44
N LEU A 48 19.95 5.01 6.12
CA LEU A 48 20.78 5.79 5.20
C LEU A 48 20.54 7.30 5.32
N ALA A 49 19.31 7.72 5.60
CA ALA A 49 18.91 9.11 5.76
C ALA A 49 19.50 9.76 7.03
N GLU A 50 19.86 8.99 8.05
CA GLU A 50 20.53 9.48 9.27
C GLU A 50 21.99 9.90 9.01
N GLY A 51 22.61 9.38 7.95
CA GLY A 51 23.96 9.71 7.56
C GLY A 51 24.13 11.13 6.99
N SER A 52 25.33 11.40 6.49
CA SER A 52 25.67 12.62 5.74
C SER A 52 26.11 12.30 4.32
N GLY A 53 26.16 13.31 3.46
CA GLY A 53 26.58 13.16 2.05
C GLY A 53 25.42 12.87 1.08
N PRO A 54 25.76 12.54 -0.19
CA PRO A 54 24.78 12.45 -1.29
C PRO A 54 23.81 11.26 -1.12
N MET A 55 24.27 10.14 -0.58
CA MET A 55 23.44 8.98 -0.27
C MET A 55 22.35 9.31 0.75
N ALA A 56 22.69 10.01 1.84
CA ALA A 56 21.71 10.43 2.84
C ALA A 56 20.68 11.42 2.27
N LYS A 57 21.11 12.35 1.41
CA LYS A 57 20.18 13.25 0.69
C LYS A 57 19.24 12.48 -0.23
N GLY A 58 19.77 11.52 -0.99
CA GLY A 58 18.98 10.66 -1.87
C GLY A 58 17.95 9.83 -1.10
N ALA A 59 18.35 9.24 0.03
CA ALA A 59 17.46 8.48 0.90
C ALA A 59 16.33 9.35 1.49
N ARG A 60 16.65 10.56 1.97
CA ARG A 60 15.62 11.52 2.44
C ARG A 60 14.65 11.93 1.34
N ALA A 61 15.16 12.18 0.14
CA ALA A 61 14.32 12.52 -1.00
C ALA A 61 13.37 11.37 -1.38
N ASN A 62 13.88 10.13 -1.40
CA ASN A 62 13.07 8.95 -1.70
C ASN A 62 11.99 8.70 -0.63
N LEU A 63 12.34 8.78 0.65
CA LEU A 63 11.39 8.69 1.76
C LEU A 63 10.29 9.75 1.69
N LYS A 64 10.66 11.00 1.34
CA LYS A 64 9.67 12.08 1.17
C LYS A 64 8.71 11.80 0.02
N GLN A 65 9.21 11.27 -1.10
CA GLN A 65 8.36 10.86 -2.22
C GLN A 65 7.41 9.71 -1.84
N GLN A 66 7.90 8.72 -1.09
CA GLN A 66 7.06 7.64 -0.57
C GLN A 66 5.97 8.16 0.37
N GLU A 67 6.29 9.10 1.27
CA GLU A 67 5.30 9.68 2.17
C GLU A 67 4.22 10.46 1.42
N LEU A 68 4.60 11.21 0.37
CA LEU A 68 3.63 11.91 -0.48
C LEU A 68 2.74 10.92 -1.23
N ALA A 69 3.32 9.87 -1.82
CA ALA A 69 2.56 8.83 -2.50
C ALA A 69 1.62 8.08 -1.53
N GLU A 70 2.07 7.81 -0.30
CA GLU A 70 1.27 7.19 0.76
C GLU A 70 0.11 8.12 1.18
N LYS A 71 0.35 9.42 1.30
CA LYS A 71 -0.70 10.41 1.57
C LYS A 71 -1.71 10.52 0.42
N GLU A 72 -1.24 10.47 -0.83
CA GLU A 72 -2.11 10.49 -2.01
C GLU A 72 -2.93 9.20 -2.14
N ALA A 73 -2.33 8.03 -1.87
CA ALA A 73 -3.02 6.75 -1.92
C ALA A 73 -4.05 6.58 -0.79
N ASN A 74 -3.77 7.13 0.40
CA ASN A 74 -4.69 7.14 1.54
C ASN A 74 -5.57 8.40 1.59
N ARG A 75 -5.55 9.23 0.55
CA ARG A 75 -6.36 10.44 0.47
C ARG A 75 -7.84 10.04 0.45
N GLY A 76 -8.63 10.64 1.34
CA GLY A 76 -10.07 10.47 1.37
C GLY A 76 -10.77 11.13 0.18
N VAL A 77 -12.09 11.02 0.15
CA VAL A 77 -12.91 11.65 -0.89
C VAL A 77 -12.75 13.17 -0.84
N ARG A 78 -12.51 13.79 -1.99
CA ARG A 78 -12.45 15.24 -2.13
C ARG A 78 -13.82 15.84 -1.79
N ARG A 79 -13.86 16.80 -0.88
CA ARG A 79 -15.10 17.46 -0.41
C ARG A 79 -15.23 18.84 -1.03
N SER A 80 -16.44 19.42 -1.00
CA SER A 80 -16.61 20.81 -1.42
C SER A 80 -16.12 21.78 -0.34
N VAL A 81 -15.76 23.00 -0.74
CA VAL A 81 -15.40 24.07 0.21
C VAL A 81 -16.54 24.32 1.20
N LYS A 82 -17.79 24.25 0.73
CA LYS A 82 -18.98 24.42 1.56
C LYS A 82 -19.06 23.38 2.68
N ASP A 83 -18.72 22.13 2.40
CA ASP A 83 -18.77 21.05 3.39
C ASP A 83 -17.71 21.23 4.47
N CYS A 84 -16.53 21.71 4.09
CA CYS A 84 -15.39 21.96 4.97
C CYS A 84 -15.35 23.38 5.54
N MET A 85 -16.27 24.28 5.22
CA MET A 85 -16.15 25.66 5.70
C MET A 85 -16.30 25.75 7.22
N LYS A 86 -15.44 26.54 7.87
CA LYS A 86 -15.55 26.86 9.30
C LYS A 86 -16.65 27.90 9.55
N PRO A 87 -17.27 27.92 10.75
CA PRO A 87 -18.15 29.01 11.15
C PRO A 87 -17.46 30.37 10.98
N GLY A 88 -18.21 31.40 10.57
CA GLY A 88 -17.64 32.73 10.30
C GLY A 88 -16.90 32.85 8.96
N ASN A 89 -17.06 31.87 8.04
CA ASN A 89 -16.45 31.86 6.70
C ASN A 89 -14.92 31.91 6.71
N VAL A 90 -14.29 31.35 7.75
CA VAL A 90 -12.83 31.25 7.85
C VAL A 90 -12.34 30.13 6.93
N ILE A 91 -11.36 30.45 6.08
CA ILE A 91 -10.65 29.48 5.22
C ILE A 91 -9.19 29.49 5.66
N ASP A 92 -8.75 28.40 6.27
CA ASP A 92 -7.38 28.14 6.69
C ASP A 92 -6.89 26.80 6.15
N ASP A 93 -5.67 26.41 6.52
CA ASP A 93 -5.04 25.18 6.04
C ASP A 93 -5.87 23.94 6.40
N ASP A 94 -6.57 23.93 7.54
CA ASP A 94 -7.45 22.83 7.92
C ASP A 94 -8.60 22.65 6.93
N VAL A 95 -9.19 23.77 6.47
CA VAL A 95 -10.24 23.75 5.43
C VAL A 95 -9.68 23.22 4.13
N GLN A 96 -8.47 23.62 3.74
CA GLN A 96 -7.81 23.11 2.53
C GLN A 96 -7.55 21.60 2.62
N GLU A 97 -7.03 21.12 3.74
CA GLU A 97 -6.79 19.69 4.00
C GLU A 97 -8.09 18.89 3.99
N CYS A 98 -9.18 19.42 4.57
CA CYS A 98 -10.49 18.78 4.54
C CYS A 98 -11.07 18.70 3.12
N VAL A 99 -10.96 19.76 2.33
CA VAL A 99 -11.40 19.79 0.92
C VAL A 99 -10.61 18.79 0.11
N GLN A 100 -9.30 18.74 0.34
CA GLN A 100 -8.43 17.78 -0.32
C GLN A 100 -8.67 16.35 0.15
N GLY A 101 -9.39 16.12 1.26
CA GLY A 101 -9.66 14.78 1.78
C GLY A 101 -8.48 14.22 2.60
N TYR A 102 -7.53 15.06 2.99
CA TYR A 102 -6.44 14.70 3.90
C TYR A 102 -6.87 14.75 5.38
N ARG A 103 -8.01 15.39 5.67
CA ARG A 103 -8.50 15.55 7.04
C ARG A 103 -10.00 15.37 7.14
N GLU A 104 -10.47 14.86 8.29
CA GLU A 104 -11.88 14.88 8.65
C GLU A 104 -12.28 16.22 9.27
N LYS A 105 -13.53 16.63 9.06
CA LYS A 105 -14.06 17.85 9.62
C LYS A 105 -14.34 17.65 11.12
N THR A 106 -13.75 18.50 11.96
CA THR A 106 -13.91 18.45 13.42
C THR A 106 -14.37 19.78 14.03
N TRP A 107 -14.92 20.69 13.21
CA TRP A 107 -15.38 22.03 13.60
C TRP A 107 -16.81 22.30 13.15
#